data_AF-A0A2V2E4Q5-F1
#
_entry.id   AF-A0A2V2E4Q5-F1
#
_cell.length_a   1.000
_cell.length_b   1.000
_cell.length_c   1.000
_cell.angle_alpha   90.00
_cell.angle_beta   90.00
_cell.angle_gamma   90.00
#
_symmetry.space_group_name_H-M   'P 1'
#
loop_
_entity.id
_entity.type
_entity.pdbx_description
1 polymer ?
#
loop_
_entity_poly.entity_id
_entity_poly.type
_entity_poly.pdbx_seq_one_letter_code
_entity_poly.pdbx_strand_id
1 'polypeptide(L)' 'MEQSSTLRKDIDSFQQISKKLSDTIRSCGVDWRDEQFQKMTYAIQTLAASTKQLVSDAAECEAAIKRFRQIESGK' A
#
# COMPACT_ATOMS: atom_id res chain seq x y z
N MET A 1 -14.73 6.28 16.08
CA MET A 1 -14.32 4.88 15.84
C MET A 1 -14.17 4.58 14.35
N GLU A 2 -14.97 5.21 13.48
CA GLU A 2 -14.99 4.91 12.03
C GLU A 2 -13.70 5.31 11.27
N GLN A 3 -13.15 6.50 11.49
CA GLN A 3 -12.08 7.02 10.62
C GLN A 3 -10.78 6.19 10.59
N SER A 4 -10.35 5.62 11.73
CA SER A 4 -9.16 4.74 11.74
C SER A 4 -9.45 3.39 11.08
N SER A 5 -10.68 2.87 11.21
CA SER A 5 -11.07 1.64 10.53
C SER A 5 -11.24 1.84 9.02
N THR A 6 -11.62 3.05 8.59
CA THR A 6 -11.69 3.43 7.17
C THR A 6 -10.28 3.54 6.59
N LEU A 7 -9.36 4.23 7.27
CA LEU A 7 -7.96 4.33 6.85
C LEU A 7 -7.33 2.95 6.65
N ARG A 8 -7.52 2.03 7.61
CA ARG A 8 -7.01 0.66 7.49
C ARG A 8 -7.52 -0.05 6.24
N LYS A 9 -8.82 0.02 6.00
CA LYS A 9 -9.48 -0.59 4.83
C LYS A 9 -8.97 -0.01 3.51
N ASP A 10 -8.77 1.30 3.45
CA ASP A 10 -8.28 1.98 2.26
C ASP A 10 -6.83 1.55 1.94
N ILE A 11 -5.98 1.46 2.97
CA ILE A 11 -4.60 0.99 2.85
C ILE A 11 -4.53 -0.48 2.42
N ASP A 12 -5.33 -1.35 3.04
CA ASP A 12 -5.39 -2.77 2.67
C ASP A 12 -5.88 -2.94 1.23
N SER A 13 -6.89 -2.15 0.81
CA SER A 13 -7.41 -2.16 -0.57
C SER A 13 -6.36 -1.68 -1.58
N PHE A 14 -5.65 -0.61 -1.27
CA PHE A 14 -4.56 -0.10 -2.10
C PHE A 14 -3.43 -1.13 -2.25
N GLN A 15 -3.04 -1.80 -1.17
CA GLN A 15 -2.05 -2.87 -1.19
C GLN A 15 -2.49 -4.04 -2.08
N GLN A 16 -3.76 -4.45 -2.01
CA GLN A 16 -4.30 -5.52 -2.86
C GLN A 16 -4.30 -5.14 -4.34
N ILE A 17 -4.71 -3.92 -4.67
CA ILE A 17 -4.72 -3.41 -6.06
C ILE A 17 -3.29 -3.34 -6.61
N SER A 18 -2.34 -2.81 -5.84
CA SER A 18 -0.92 -2.72 -6.20
C SER A 18 -0.31 -4.10 -6.46
N LYS A 19 -0.65 -5.09 -5.62
CA LYS A 19 -0.24 -6.49 -5.82
C LYS A 19 -0.84 -7.07 -7.10
N LYS A 20 -2.15 -6.91 -7.32
CA LYS A 20 -2.83 -7.40 -8.53
C LYS A 20 -2.21 -6.81 -9.80
N LEU A 21 -1.91 -5.51 -9.80
CA LEU A 21 -1.26 -4.84 -10.93
C LEU A 21 0.15 -5.40 -11.19
N SER A 22 0.92 -5.64 -10.12
CA SER A 22 2.25 -6.27 -10.21
C SER A 22 2.18 -7.67 -10.83
N ASP A 23 1.21 -8.48 -10.42
CA ASP A 23 1.01 -9.84 -10.92
C ASP A 23 0.57 -9.82 -12.40
N THR A 24 -0.33 -8.92 -12.77
CA THR A 24 -0.75 -8.72 -14.18
C THR A 24 0.43 -8.31 -15.06
N ILE A 25 1.21 -7.29 -14.66
CA ILE A 25 2.38 -6.86 -15.43
C ILE A 25 3.37 -8.02 -15.59
N ARG A 26 3.63 -8.78 -14.52
CA ARG A 26 4.51 -9.95 -14.61
C ARG A 26 4.00 -10.99 -15.61
N SER A 27 2.69 -11.24 -15.65
CA SER A 27 2.09 -12.16 -16.62
C SER A 27 2.21 -11.69 -18.06
N CYS A 28 2.11 -10.37 -18.32
CA CYS A 28 2.36 -9.80 -19.64
C CYS A 28 3.81 -10.06 -20.12
N GLY A 29 4.76 -10.19 -19.20
CA GLY A 29 6.17 -10.48 -19.50
C GLY A 29 6.44 -11.83 -20.16
N VAL A 30 5.44 -12.70 -20.24
CA VAL A 30 5.51 -13.97 -20.99
C VAL A 30 5.60 -13.67 -22.49
N ASP A 31 4.76 -12.77 -22.99
CA ASP A 31 4.60 -12.48 -24.42
C ASP A 31 5.14 -11.10 -24.83
N TRP A 32 5.40 -10.20 -23.87
CA TRP A 32 5.83 -8.82 -24.11
C TRP A 32 7.10 -8.49 -23.34
N ARG A 33 8.20 -8.15 -24.03
CA ARG A 33 9.53 -7.94 -23.42
C ARG A 33 10.34 -6.76 -23.99
N ASP A 34 9.66 -5.79 -24.60
CA ASP A 34 10.33 -4.63 -25.17
C ASP A 34 10.72 -3.58 -24.10
N GLU A 35 11.22 -2.44 -24.56
CA GLU A 35 11.61 -1.32 -23.70
C GLU A 35 10.42 -0.75 -22.89
N GLN A 36 9.20 -0.77 -23.45
CA GLN A 36 8.02 -0.28 -22.75
C GLN A 36 7.60 -1.22 -21.63
N PHE A 37 7.71 -2.52 -21.86
CA PHE A 37 7.53 -3.53 -20.81
C PHE A 37 8.54 -3.34 -19.68
N GLN A 38 9.81 -3.09 -20.00
CA GLN A 38 10.86 -2.81 -19.00
C GLN A 38 10.53 -1.56 -18.17
N LYS A 39 10.12 -0.45 -18.82
CA LYS A 39 9.71 0.78 -18.14
C LYS A 39 8.52 0.55 -17.20
N MET A 40 7.51 -0.18 -17.66
CA MET A 40 6.34 -0.49 -16.86
C MET A 40 6.67 -1.40 -15.67
N THR A 41 7.54 -2.39 -15.88
CA THR A 41 8.05 -3.28 -14.82
C THR A 41 8.82 -2.50 -13.76
N TYR A 42 9.66 -1.55 -14.16
CA TYR A 42 10.36 -0.67 -13.23
C TYR A 42 9.37 0.21 -12.43
N ALA A 43 8.42 0.86 -13.12
CA ALA A 43 7.43 1.72 -12.48
C ALA A 43 6.59 0.97 -11.43
N ILE A 44 6.17 -0.27 -11.73
CA ILE A 44 5.40 -1.07 -10.77
C ILE A 44 6.23 -1.53 -9.58
N GLN A 45 7.53 -1.80 -9.77
CA GLN A 45 8.45 -2.11 -8.66
C GLN A 45 8.61 -0.90 -7.73
N THR A 46 8.76 0.30 -8.28
CA THR A 46 8.78 1.54 -7.50
C THR A 46 7.46 1.75 -6.75
N LEU A 47 6.31 1.56 -7.41
CA LEU A 47 5.01 1.66 -6.77
C LEU A 47 4.85 0.65 -5.62
N ALA A 48 5.29 -0.59 -5.81
CA ALA A 48 5.24 -1.62 -4.78
C ALA A 48 6.12 -1.26 -3.56
N ALA A 49 7.28 -0.65 -3.77
CA ALA A 49 8.14 -0.16 -2.69
C ALA A 49 7.46 0.99 -1.92
N SER A 50 6.93 1.99 -2.62
CA SER A 50 6.19 3.10 -2.01
C SER A 50 4.94 2.62 -1.26
N THR A 51 4.24 1.61 -1.80
CA THR A 51 3.08 0.99 -1.16
C THR A 51 3.45 0.35 0.18
N LYS A 52 4.59 -0.35 0.26
CA LYS A 52 5.07 -0.93 1.52
C LYS A 52 5.38 0.15 2.55
N GLN A 53 6.02 1.24 2.13
CA GLN A 53 6.30 2.37 3.03
C GLN A 53 5.00 2.97 3.56
N LEU A 54 4.04 3.26 2.67
CA LEU A 54 2.73 3.80 3.05
C LEU A 54 1.99 2.91 4.07
N VAL A 55 2.03 1.59 3.92
CA VAL A 55 1.44 0.64 4.88
C VAL A 55 2.11 0.75 6.25
N SER A 56 3.43 0.91 6.30
CA SER A 56 4.18 1.11 7.54
C SER A 56 3.77 2.43 8.22
N ASP A 57 3.79 3.52 7.46
CA ASP A 57 3.45 4.86 7.97
C ASP A 57 2.01 4.92 8.48
N ALA A 58 1.07 4.27 7.77
CA ALA A 58 -0.32 4.16 8.20
C ALA A 58 -0.46 3.40 9.52
N ALA A 59 0.31 2.31 9.73
CA ALA A 59 0.31 1.57 10.97
C ALA A 59 0.85 2.41 12.15
N GLU A 60 1.88 3.23 11.90
CA GLU A 60 2.40 4.18 12.88
C GLU A 60 1.38 5.26 13.23
N CYS A 61 0.68 5.82 12.24
CA CYS A 61 -0.41 6.77 12.45
C CYS A 61 -1.55 6.16 13.27
N GLU A 62 -1.96 4.93 13.00
CA GLU A 62 -2.98 4.22 13.79
C GLU A 62 -2.55 4.04 15.24
N ALA A 63 -1.29 3.65 15.48
CA ALA A 63 -0.73 3.52 16.81
C ALA A 63 -0.71 4.87 17.56
N ALA A 64 -0.32 5.95 16.87
CA ALA A 64 -0.33 7.30 17.43
C ALA A 64 -1.74 7.76 17.81
N ILE A 65 -2.74 7.55 16.93
CA ILE A 65 -4.15 7.86 17.20
C ILE A 65 -4.66 7.07 18.41
N LYS A 66 -4.32 5.78 18.50
CA LYS A 66 -4.71 4.94 19.63
C LYS A 66 -4.10 5.44 20.94
N ARG A 67 -2.81 5.81 20.94
CA ARG A 67 -2.11 6.36 22.10
C ARG A 67 -2.69 7.69 22.54
N PHE A 68 -2.95 8.60 21.60
CA PHE A 68 -3.55 9.91 21.88
C PHE A 68 -4.90 9.75 22.61
N ARG A 69 -5.74 8.82 22.14
CA ARG A 69 -7.03 8.54 22.78
C ARG A 69 -6.91 7.95 24.17
N GLN A 70 -5.91 7.10 24.44
CA GLN A 70 -5.67 6.57 25.79
C GLN A 70 -5.42 7.72 26.76
N ILE A 71 -4.50 8.63 26.39
CA ILE A 71 -4.16 9.83 27.16
C ILE A 71 -5.41 10.71 27.37
N GLU A 72 -6.17 11.02 26.31
CA GLU A 72 -7.40 11.81 26.43
C GLU A 72 -8.45 11.16 27.34
N SER A 73 -8.54 9.83 27.33
CA SER A 73 -9.54 9.10 28.12
C SER A 73 -9.21 8.98 29.62
N GLY A 74 -8.06 9.51 30.07
CA GLY A 74 -7.68 9.52 31.49
C GLY A 74 -7.45 8.12 32.11
N LYS A 75 -7.25 7.09 31.27
CA LYS A 75 -6.84 5.74 31.63
C LYS A 75 -5.48 5.43 31.00
#